data_AF-A0A3D1B4D1-F1
#
_entry.id   AF-A0A3D1B4D1-F1
#
_cell.length_a   1.000
_cell.length_b   1.000
_cell.length_c   1.000
_cell.angle_alpha   90.00
_cell.angle_beta   90.00
_cell.angle_gamma   90.00
#
_symmetry.space_group_name_H-M   'P 1'
#
loop_
_entity.id
_entity.type
_entity.pdbx_description
1 polymer ?
#
loop_
_entity_poly.entity_id
_entity_poly.type
_entity_poly.pdbx_seq_one_letter_code
_entity_poly.pdbx_strand_id
1 'polypeptide(L)'
;MNRRLFWKLCLGVALGSVALFWVIARLSGQAEEQMSFIDAEHQRTLREYGAQAEALYRAGDEKALQQWLQRLQQQEQTWAAIIDPQLRALAGSELSERFMREFSLGRDPSWKIHLYFQENPIMDVPFADGQLRFLIQLPQRMRPGHYWYPARLLLELVLPLVLLVCG
;
A
#
# COMPACT_ATOMS: atom_id res chain seq x y z
N MET A 1 -1.27 38.82 40.22
CA MET A 1 -2.02 37.61 39.82
C MET A 1 -1.78 36.52 40.86
N ASN A 2 -2.83 35.89 41.39
CA ASN A 2 -2.69 34.90 42.47
C ASN A 2 -1.95 33.66 41.94
N ARG A 3 -0.85 33.22 42.56
CA ARG A 3 -0.03 32.08 42.08
C ARG A 3 -0.87 30.84 41.76
N ARG A 4 -1.94 30.61 42.54
CA ARG A 4 -2.92 29.53 42.33
C ARG A 4 -3.69 29.63 41.00
N LEU A 5 -4.08 30.83 40.58
CA LEU A 5 -4.80 31.04 39.33
C LEU A 5 -3.88 30.80 38.13
N PHE A 6 -2.65 31.30 38.20
CA PHE A 6 -1.62 31.08 37.18
C PHE A 6 -1.37 29.58 36.95
N TRP A 7 -1.14 28.81 38.03
CA TRP A 7 -0.93 27.36 37.92
C TRP A 7 -2.14 26.60 37.36
N LYS A 8 -3.37 27.02 37.69
CA LYS A 8 -4.58 26.41 37.12
C LYS A 8 -4.68 26.65 35.61
N LEU A 9 -4.35 27.85 35.15
CA LEU A 9 -4.34 28.18 33.73
C LEU A 9 -3.23 27.44 32.99
N CYS A 10 -2.00 27.43 33.53
CA CYS A 10 -0.89 26.67 32.94
C CYS A 10 -1.20 25.17 32.84
N LEU A 11 -1.80 24.60 33.88
CA LEU A 11 -2.19 23.18 33.87
C LEU A 11 -3.30 22.91 32.84
N GLY A 12 -4.29 23.81 32.75
CA GLY A 12 -5.36 23.70 31.74
C GLY A 12 -4.81 23.73 30.31
N VAL A 13 -3.92 24.68 30.01
CA VAL A 13 -3.26 24.76 28.70
C VAL A 13 -2.39 23.53 28.43
N ALA A 14 -1.59 23.08 29.40
CA ALA A 14 -0.74 21.91 29.24
C ALA A 14 -1.57 20.64 28.94
N LEU A 15 -2.63 20.40 29.72
CA LEU A 15 -3.53 19.27 29.51
C LEU A 15 -4.28 19.37 28.18
N GLY A 16 -4.76 20.55 27.81
CA GLY A 16 -5.44 20.80 26.54
C GLY A 16 -4.52 20.53 25.35
N SER A 17 -3.28 21.01 25.39
CA SER A 17 -2.27 20.75 24.35
C SER A 17 -1.96 19.27 24.21
N VAL A 18 -1.71 18.57 25.33
CA VAL A 18 -1.45 17.12 25.32
C VAL A 18 -2.63 16.36 24.73
N ALA A 19 -3.86 16.70 25.13
CA ALA A 19 -5.07 16.09 24.60
C ALA A 19 -5.24 16.34 23.09
N LEU A 20 -4.99 17.57 22.63
CA LEU A 20 -5.06 17.93 21.22
C LEU A 20 -4.04 17.14 20.38
N PHE A 21 -2.77 17.11 20.80
CA PHE A 21 -1.73 16.33 20.12
C PHE A 21 -2.07 14.84 20.09
N TRP A 22 -2.62 14.30 21.18
CA TRP A 22 -3.07 12.92 21.23
C TRP A 22 -4.18 12.62 20.21
N VAL A 23 -5.20 13.50 20.12
CA VAL A 23 -6.28 13.36 19.13
C VAL A 23 -5.74 13.45 17.70
N ILE A 24 -4.89 14.43 17.41
CA ILE A 24 -4.27 14.60 16.10
C ILE A 24 -3.47 13.35 15.72
N ALA A 25 -2.61 12.86 16.61
CA ALA A 25 -1.82 11.67 16.36
C ALA A 25 -2.70 10.45 16.07
N ARG A 26 -3.80 10.29 16.82
CA ARG A 26 -4.75 9.18 16.62
C ARG A 26 -5.46 9.28 15.27
N LEU A 27 -5.99 10.46 14.92
CA LEU A 27 -6.67 10.69 13.64
C LEU A 27 -5.73 10.56 12.44
N SER A 28 -4.52 11.12 12.57
CA SER A 28 -3.48 11.04 11.54
C SER A 28 -3.10 9.58 11.27
N GLY A 29 -2.84 8.79 12.31
CA GLY A 29 -2.52 7.36 12.16
C GLY A 29 -3.66 6.53 11.56
N GLN A 30 -4.91 6.81 11.94
CA GLN A 30 -6.07 6.13 11.34
C GLN A 30 -6.26 6.49 9.87
N ALA A 31 -6.09 7.77 9.52
CA ALA A 31 -6.17 8.22 8.13
C ALA A 31 -5.05 7.61 7.29
N GLU A 32 -3.81 7.60 7.79
CA GLU A 32 -2.67 6.96 7.14
C GLU A 32 -2.94 5.48 6.87
N GLU A 33 -3.42 4.74 7.87
CA GLU A 33 -3.71 3.32 7.75
C GLU A 33 -4.77 3.04 6.67
N GLN A 34 -5.89 3.76 6.69
CA GLN A 34 -6.96 3.58 5.72
C GLN A 34 -6.51 3.96 4.31
N MET A 35 -5.78 5.06 4.18
CA MET A 35 -5.27 5.56 2.90
C MET A 35 -4.07 4.77 2.38
N SER A 36 -3.52 3.81 3.14
CA SER A 36 -2.42 2.96 2.70
C SER A 36 -2.88 1.73 1.90
N PHE A 37 -4.16 1.40 1.88
CA PHE A 37 -4.67 0.25 1.14
C PHE A 37 -5.08 0.62 -0.28
N ILE A 38 -4.76 -0.24 -1.24
CA ILE A 38 -5.35 -0.18 -2.59
C ILE A 38 -6.87 -0.36 -2.44
N ASP A 39 -7.65 0.44 -3.17
CA ASP A 39 -9.12 0.31 -3.20
C ASP A 39 -9.56 -1.10 -3.59
N ALA A 40 -10.66 -1.57 -2.99
CA ALA A 40 -11.14 -2.94 -3.18
C ALA A 40 -11.41 -3.29 -4.65
N GLU A 41 -11.88 -2.32 -5.45
CA GLU A 41 -12.07 -2.48 -6.89
C GLU A 41 -10.74 -2.71 -7.61
N HIS A 42 -9.72 -1.89 -7.33
CA HIS A 42 -8.39 -2.05 -7.92
C HIS A 42 -7.70 -3.35 -7.48
N GLN A 43 -7.89 -3.79 -6.24
CA GLN A 43 -7.42 -5.11 -5.82
C GLN A 43 -8.06 -6.24 -6.64
N ARG A 44 -9.37 -6.13 -6.96
CA ARG A 44 -10.05 -7.10 -7.83
C ARG A 44 -9.49 -7.05 -9.24
N THR A 45 -9.34 -5.86 -9.82
CA THR A 45 -8.75 -5.68 -11.16
C THR A 45 -7.35 -6.31 -11.26
N LEU A 46 -6.48 -6.10 -10.27
CA LEU A 46 -5.14 -6.72 -10.25
C LEU A 46 -5.22 -8.26 -10.21
N ARG A 47 -6.16 -8.82 -9.43
CA ARG A 47 -6.39 -10.27 -9.38
C ARG A 47 -6.97 -10.81 -10.69
N GLU A 48 -7.85 -10.05 -11.34
CA GLU A 48 -8.41 -10.38 -12.65
C GLU A 48 -7.34 -10.41 -13.73
N TYR A 49 -6.36 -9.49 -13.70
CA TYR A 49 -5.19 -9.57 -14.58
C TYR A 49 -4.39 -10.86 -14.38
N GLY A 50 -4.15 -11.26 -13.12
CA GLY A 50 -3.51 -12.54 -12.83
C GLY A 50 -4.30 -13.74 -13.34
N ALA A 51 -5.62 -13.76 -13.12
CA ALA A 51 -6.49 -14.82 -13.59
C ALA A 51 -6.54 -14.91 -15.13
N GLN A 52 -6.51 -13.76 -15.81
CA GLN A 52 -6.47 -13.72 -17.28
C GLN A 52 -5.12 -14.21 -17.83
N ALA A 53 -4.00 -13.82 -17.18
CA ALA A 53 -2.68 -14.35 -17.50
C ALA A 53 -2.64 -15.87 -17.37
N GLU A 54 -3.19 -16.40 -16.27
CA GLU A 54 -3.26 -17.83 -15.99
C GLU A 54 -4.09 -18.59 -17.03
N ALA A 55 -5.29 -18.07 -17.37
CA ALA A 55 -6.16 -18.68 -18.35
C ALA A 55 -5.50 -18.77 -19.73
N LEU A 56 -4.84 -17.68 -20.17
CA LEU A 56 -4.12 -17.64 -21.45
C LEU A 56 -2.90 -18.56 -21.46
N TYR A 57 -2.14 -18.60 -20.36
CA TYR A 57 -1.00 -19.52 -20.22
C TYR A 57 -1.44 -20.99 -20.29
N ARG A 58 -2.49 -21.36 -19.53
CA ARG A 58 -3.03 -22.73 -19.50
C ARG A 58 -3.65 -23.17 -20.83
N ALA A 59 -4.14 -22.22 -21.62
CA ALA A 59 -4.64 -22.50 -22.97
C ALA A 59 -3.51 -22.86 -23.97
N GLY A 60 -2.24 -22.60 -23.63
CA GLY A 60 -1.09 -22.86 -24.50
C GLY A 60 -0.97 -21.89 -25.68
N ASP A 61 -1.76 -20.82 -25.71
CA ASP A 61 -1.70 -19.80 -26.76
C ASP A 61 -0.73 -18.67 -26.36
N GLU A 62 0.55 -18.93 -26.58
CA GLU A 62 1.63 -17.99 -26.27
C GLU A 62 1.47 -16.64 -27.00
N LYS A 63 0.94 -16.67 -28.23
CA LYS A 63 0.71 -15.45 -29.02
C LYS A 63 -0.38 -14.60 -28.40
N ALA A 64 -1.50 -15.19 -27.98
CA ALA A 64 -2.56 -14.47 -27.28
C ALA A 64 -2.08 -13.92 -25.93
N LEU A 65 -1.28 -14.69 -25.19
CA LEU A 65 -0.68 -14.24 -23.92
C LEU A 65 0.25 -13.04 -24.13
N GLN A 66 1.14 -13.11 -25.11
CA GLN A 66 2.04 -12.00 -25.44
C GLN A 66 1.28 -10.74 -25.85
N GLN A 67 0.26 -10.87 -26.72
CA GLN A 67 -0.56 -9.74 -27.17
C GLN A 67 -1.37 -9.13 -26.03
N TRP A 68 -1.90 -9.95 -25.13
CA TRP A 68 -2.58 -9.48 -23.94
C TRP A 68 -1.63 -8.70 -23.02
N LEU A 69 -0.46 -9.26 -22.72
CA LEU A 69 0.53 -8.62 -21.85
C LEU A 69 1.02 -7.28 -22.43
N GLN A 70 1.25 -7.21 -23.74
CA GLN A 70 1.62 -5.95 -24.40
C GLN A 70 0.52 -4.90 -24.31
N ARG A 71 -0.75 -5.28 -24.56
CA ARG A 71 -1.89 -4.36 -24.44
C ARG A 71 -2.07 -3.88 -23.00
N LEU A 72 -1.91 -4.77 -22.02
CA LEU A 72 -2.01 -4.43 -20.61
C LEU A 72 -0.95 -3.39 -20.22
N GLN A 73 0.32 -3.63 -20.57
CA GLN A 73 1.41 -2.69 -20.28
C GLN A 73 1.20 -1.34 -20.95
N GLN A 74 0.66 -1.30 -22.18
CA GLN A 74 0.32 -0.06 -22.87
C GLN A 74 -0.86 0.68 -22.21
N GLN A 75 -1.92 -0.03 -21.84
CA GLN A 75 -3.10 0.53 -21.19
C GLN A 75 -2.77 1.11 -19.81
N GLU A 76 -2.01 0.35 -19.03
CA GLU A 76 -1.64 0.70 -17.66
C GLU A 76 -0.43 1.63 -17.58
N GLN A 77 0.28 1.81 -18.69
CA GLN A 77 1.54 2.56 -18.80
C GLN A 77 2.57 2.13 -17.74
N THR A 78 2.69 0.83 -17.53
CA THR A 78 3.52 0.26 -16.47
C THR A 78 4.08 -1.10 -16.90
N TRP A 79 5.11 -1.55 -16.19
CA TRP A 79 5.72 -2.85 -16.43
C TRP A 79 4.85 -3.98 -15.88
N ALA A 80 4.72 -5.08 -16.62
CA ALA A 80 4.09 -6.32 -16.17
C ALA A 80 4.78 -7.55 -16.77
N ALA A 81 4.75 -8.67 -16.06
CA ALA A 81 5.36 -9.93 -16.50
C ALA A 81 4.62 -11.16 -15.93
N ILE A 82 4.74 -12.28 -16.62
CA ILE A 82 4.46 -13.61 -16.04
C ILE A 82 5.82 -14.24 -15.71
N ILE A 83 6.01 -14.72 -14.49
CA ILE A 83 7.28 -15.23 -14.00
C ILE A 83 7.11 -16.64 -13.45
N ASP A 84 8.03 -17.53 -13.85
CA ASP A 84 8.34 -18.81 -13.21
C ASP A 84 9.59 -18.63 -12.32
N PRO A 85 9.43 -18.48 -10.99
CA PRO A 85 10.54 -18.39 -10.06
C PRO A 85 11.17 -19.77 -9.80
N GLN A 86 12.29 -20.04 -10.47
CA GLN A 86 13.07 -21.25 -10.24
C GLN A 86 13.92 -21.15 -8.95
N LEU A 87 13.28 -21.35 -7.80
CA LEU A 87 13.96 -21.36 -6.49
C LEU A 87 14.75 -22.65 -6.27
N ARG A 88 16.01 -22.53 -5.88
CA ARG A 88 16.89 -23.67 -5.55
C ARG A 88 17.68 -23.38 -4.27
N ALA A 89 17.65 -24.33 -3.33
CA ALA A 89 18.54 -24.30 -2.19
C ALA A 89 19.97 -24.70 -2.60
N LEU A 90 20.97 -24.00 -2.06
CA LEU A 90 22.38 -24.21 -2.37
C LEU A 90 23.11 -24.83 -1.16
N ALA A 91 24.32 -25.36 -1.39
CA ALA A 91 25.19 -25.91 -0.35
C ALA A 91 24.57 -27.04 0.49
N GLY A 92 23.69 -27.85 -0.10
CA GLY A 92 23.04 -28.97 0.60
C GLY A 92 21.96 -28.54 1.61
N SER A 93 21.54 -27.27 1.57
CA SER A 93 20.37 -26.82 2.34
C SER A 93 19.05 -27.23 1.67
N GLU A 94 17.95 -27.08 2.40
CA GLU A 94 16.60 -27.41 1.93
C GLU A 94 15.72 -26.15 1.93
N LEU A 95 14.82 -26.05 0.94
CA LEU A 95 13.78 -25.03 0.95
C LEU A 95 12.69 -25.43 1.94
N SER A 96 12.45 -24.61 2.96
CA SER A 96 11.36 -24.89 3.90
C SER A 96 10.00 -24.77 3.20
N GLU A 97 9.07 -25.67 3.51
CA GLU A 97 7.70 -25.57 2.98
C GLU A 97 7.03 -24.25 3.34
N ARG A 98 7.29 -23.74 4.55
CA ARG A 98 6.77 -22.45 5.00
C ARG A 98 7.25 -21.32 4.09
N PHE A 99 8.54 -21.31 3.77
CA PHE A 99 9.09 -20.35 2.81
C PHE A 99 8.40 -20.47 1.46
N MET A 100 8.24 -21.68 0.91
CA MET A 100 7.56 -21.86 -0.38
C MET A 100 6.10 -21.37 -0.37
N ARG A 101 5.38 -21.54 0.75
CA ARG A 101 3.98 -21.06 0.88
C ARG A 101 3.87 -19.55 1.02
N GLU A 102 4.83 -18.91 1.68
CA GLU A 102 4.80 -17.47 1.99
C GLU A 102 5.64 -16.64 1.00
N PHE A 103 6.40 -17.28 0.12
CA PHE A 103 7.29 -16.61 -0.82
C PHE A 103 6.51 -15.69 -1.76
N SER A 104 7.02 -14.49 -1.98
CA SER A 104 6.54 -13.54 -2.99
C SER A 104 7.69 -12.79 -3.64
N LEU A 105 7.54 -12.47 -4.93
CA LEU A 105 8.45 -11.61 -5.68
C LEU A 105 8.04 -10.13 -5.59
N GLY A 106 6.81 -9.87 -5.15
CA GLY A 106 6.27 -8.53 -4.92
C GLY A 106 5.36 -8.50 -3.70
N ARG A 107 4.47 -7.50 -3.65
CA ARG A 107 3.49 -7.35 -2.57
C ARG A 107 2.13 -7.89 -3.01
N ASP A 108 1.44 -8.54 -2.07
CA ASP A 108 0.04 -8.89 -2.29
C ASP A 108 -0.81 -7.61 -2.45
N PRO A 109 -1.77 -7.56 -3.39
CA PRO A 109 -2.65 -6.41 -3.58
C PRO A 109 -3.45 -5.98 -2.33
N SER A 110 -3.65 -6.88 -1.36
CA SER A 110 -4.33 -6.60 -0.09
C SER A 110 -3.44 -5.91 0.95
N TRP A 111 -2.13 -5.84 0.73
CA TRP A 111 -1.21 -5.27 1.70
C TRP A 111 -1.18 -3.75 1.63
N LYS A 112 -0.87 -3.12 2.77
CA LYS A 112 -0.60 -1.68 2.84
C LYS A 112 0.57 -1.31 1.93
N ILE A 113 0.47 -0.13 1.33
CA ILE A 113 1.51 0.53 0.55
C ILE A 113 2.08 1.68 1.36
N HIS A 114 3.40 1.79 1.36
CA HIS A 114 4.08 2.93 1.96
C HIS A 114 3.82 4.19 1.14
N LEU A 115 3.16 5.17 1.76
CA LEU A 115 2.75 6.41 1.08
C LEU A 115 3.92 7.35 0.75
N TYR A 116 5.09 7.16 1.38
CA TYR A 116 6.24 8.06 1.26
C TYR A 116 7.27 7.66 0.20
N PHE A 117 7.17 6.45 -0.36
CA PHE A 117 8.08 6.04 -1.45
C PHE A 117 7.61 6.60 -2.77
N GLN A 118 8.51 7.18 -3.56
CA GLN A 118 8.15 7.79 -4.84
C GLN A 118 7.70 6.74 -5.86
N GLU A 119 8.31 5.56 -5.83
CA GLU A 119 8.05 4.50 -6.79
C GLU A 119 6.84 3.66 -6.39
N ASN A 120 6.12 3.17 -7.42
CA ASN A 120 5.05 2.22 -7.22
C ASN A 120 5.62 0.82 -6.98
N PRO A 121 5.12 0.09 -5.95
CA PRO A 121 5.60 -1.25 -5.67
C PRO A 121 5.21 -2.25 -6.77
N ILE A 122 5.97 -3.34 -6.87
CA ILE A 122 5.60 -4.49 -7.71
C ILE A 122 4.54 -5.30 -6.97
N MET A 123 3.39 -5.47 -7.60
CA MET A 123 2.30 -6.32 -7.14
C MET A 123 2.52 -7.74 -7.62
N ASP A 124 2.15 -8.69 -6.78
CA ASP A 124 2.35 -10.11 -6.99
C ASP A 124 1.02 -10.85 -6.87
N VAL A 125 0.62 -11.51 -7.96
CA VAL A 125 -0.58 -12.34 -8.03
C VAL A 125 -0.17 -13.75 -8.47
N PRO A 126 -0.09 -14.72 -7.54
CA PRO A 126 0.24 -16.10 -7.89
C PRO A 126 -0.90 -16.75 -8.69
N PHE A 127 -0.54 -17.64 -9.61
CA PHE A 127 -1.50 -18.55 -10.25
C PHE A 127 -2.04 -19.54 -9.21
N ALA A 128 -3.15 -20.22 -9.53
CA ALA A 128 -3.81 -21.11 -8.57
C ALA A 128 -2.95 -22.32 -8.13
N ASP A 129 -1.96 -22.72 -8.93
CA ASP A 129 -0.99 -23.77 -8.59
C ASP A 129 0.23 -23.26 -7.78
N GLY A 130 0.35 -21.93 -7.63
CA GLY A 130 1.45 -21.27 -6.93
C GLY A 130 2.82 -21.34 -7.63
N GLN A 131 2.90 -21.94 -8.82
CA GLN A 131 4.17 -22.09 -9.55
C GLN A 131 4.50 -20.80 -10.31
N LEU A 132 3.60 -20.38 -11.18
CA LEU A 132 3.75 -19.14 -11.94
C LEU A 132 3.06 -17.98 -11.25
N ARG A 133 3.50 -16.77 -11.59
CA ARG A 133 3.03 -15.54 -10.96
C ARG A 133 2.88 -14.45 -11.99
N PHE A 134 1.80 -13.69 -11.89
CA PHE A 134 1.65 -12.44 -12.61
C PHE A 134 2.17 -11.29 -11.75
N LEU A 135 3.15 -10.54 -12.27
CA LEU A 135 3.69 -9.36 -11.64
C LEU A 135 3.31 -8.11 -12.43
N ILE A 136 3.03 -7.02 -11.73
CA ILE A 136 2.80 -5.71 -12.33
C ILE A 136 3.30 -4.62 -11.39
N GLN A 137 4.08 -3.67 -11.91
CA GLN A 137 4.35 -2.45 -11.13
C GLN A 137 3.03 -1.70 -10.99
N LEU A 138 2.60 -1.42 -9.75
CA LEU A 138 1.28 -0.88 -9.47
C LEU A 138 0.98 0.32 -10.38
N PRO A 139 -0.10 0.29 -11.18
CA PRO A 139 -0.46 1.39 -12.06
C PRO A 139 -0.71 2.67 -11.25
N GLN A 140 -0.27 3.82 -11.77
CA GLN A 140 -0.34 5.08 -11.03
C GLN A 140 -1.76 5.45 -10.58
N ARG A 141 -2.77 5.14 -11.40
CA ARG A 141 -4.18 5.42 -11.04
C ARG A 141 -4.72 4.57 -9.89
N MET A 142 -4.06 3.44 -9.59
CA MET A 142 -4.45 2.52 -8.51
C MET A 142 -3.65 2.78 -7.23
N ARG A 143 -2.70 3.73 -7.25
CA ARG A 143 -1.86 4.05 -6.09
C ARG A 143 -2.72 4.76 -5.02
N PRO A 144 -2.77 4.23 -3.79
CA PRO A 144 -3.56 4.83 -2.74
C PRO A 144 -2.84 6.03 -2.10
N GLY A 145 -3.56 6.78 -1.26
CA GLY A 145 -2.98 7.85 -0.46
C GLY A 145 -2.74 9.18 -1.17
N HIS A 146 -3.39 9.44 -2.30
CA HIS A 146 -3.33 10.74 -2.98
C HIS A 146 -3.69 11.92 -2.04
N TYR A 147 -4.58 11.70 -1.08
CA TYR A 147 -5.02 12.71 -0.11
C TYR A 147 -4.30 12.68 1.23
N TRP A 148 -3.33 11.79 1.42
CA TRP A 148 -2.62 11.66 2.71
C TRP A 148 -1.83 12.91 3.07
N TYR A 149 -1.01 13.41 2.15
CA TYR A 149 -0.21 14.61 2.39
C TYR A 149 -1.05 15.85 2.76
N PRO A 150 -2.12 16.22 2.02
CA PRO A 150 -2.97 17.34 2.42
C PRO A 150 -3.71 17.07 3.74
N ALA A 151 -4.20 15.84 3.98
CA ALA A 151 -4.86 15.50 5.25
C ALA A 151 -3.90 15.65 6.44
N ARG A 152 -2.65 15.20 6.28
CA ARG A 152 -1.60 15.34 7.30
C ARG A 152 -1.30 16.80 7.60
N LEU A 153 -1.13 17.65 6.58
CA LEU A 153 -0.91 19.09 6.79
C LEU A 153 -2.10 19.76 7.50
N LEU A 154 -3.33 19.38 7.15
CA LEU A 154 -4.52 19.89 7.81
C LEU A 154 -4.55 19.51 9.30
N LEU A 155 -4.26 18.25 9.62
CA LEU A 155 -4.30 17.73 10.99
C LEU A 155 -3.14 18.23 11.85
N GLU A 156 -1.92 18.23 11.32
CA GLU A 156 -0.69 18.49 12.09
C GLU A 156 -0.32 19.98 12.17
N LEU A 157 -0.77 20.80 11.22
CA LEU A 157 -0.40 22.22 11.15
C LEU A 157 -1.61 23.15 11.21
N VAL A 158 -2.55 23.02 10.26
CA VAL A 158 -3.64 23.98 10.11
C VAL A 158 -4.60 23.93 11.30
N LEU A 159 -5.01 22.74 11.73
CA LEU A 159 -5.94 22.56 12.84
C LEU A 159 -5.39 23.14 14.16
N PRO A 160 -4.16 22.81 14.61
CA PRO A 160 -3.55 23.45 15.77
C PRO A 160 -3.45 24.97 15.65
N LEU A 161 -3.05 25.48 14.48
CA LEU A 161 -2.88 26.92 14.27
C LEU A 161 -4.22 27.65 14.40
N VAL A 162 -5.28 27.13 13.79
CA VAL A 162 -6.63 27.70 13.88
C VAL A 162 -7.15 27.67 15.31
N LEU A 163 -6.98 26.55 16.02
CA LEU A 163 -7.38 26.45 17.43
C LEU A 163 -6.58 27.40 18.34
N LEU A 164 -5.32 27.67 18.02
CA LEU A 164 -4.50 28.63 18.77
C LEU A 164 -4.92 30.08 18.52
N VAL A 165 -5.31 30.42 17.29
CA VAL A 165 -5.69 31.79 16.90
C VAL A 165 -7.14 32.11 17.28
N CYS A 166 -8.04 31.12 17.21
CA CYS A 166 -9.48 31.31 17.43
C CYS A 166 -9.98 30.81 18.80
N GLY A 167 -9.16 30.07 19.55
CA GLY A 167 -9.50 29.47 20.85
C GLY A 167 -9.08 30.29 22.06
#